data_AF-A0AA41JUA7-F1
#
_entry.id   AF-A0AA41JUA7-F1
#
_cell.length_a   1.000
_cell.length_b   1.000
_cell.length_c   1.000
_cell.angle_alpha   90.00
_cell.angle_beta   90.00
_cell.angle_gamma   90.00
#
_symmetry.space_group_name_H-M   'P 1'
#
loop_
_entity.id
_entity.type
_entity.pdbx_description
1 polymer ?
#
loop_
_entity_poly.entity_id
_entity_poly.type
_entity_poly.pdbx_seq_one_letter_code
_entity_poly.pdbx_strand_id
1 'polypeptide(L)'
;LIKILIREVIYDPTIIKTYQAALPKNFWESTNACLDELKQKKLIADWNNQYLFRSLNSALVVYILRNYLFETHLDPHRVDYTILATVKALQP
;
A
#
# COMPACT_ATOMS: atom_id res chain seq x y z
N LEU A 1 -8.86 7.87 15.16
CA LEU A 1 -7.98 6.71 15.40
C LEU A 1 -7.28 6.20 14.15
N ILE A 2 -7.98 5.73 13.11
CA ILE A 2 -7.33 5.13 11.91
C ILE A 2 -6.34 6.09 11.24
N LYS A 3 -6.69 7.38 11.09
CA LYS A 3 -5.77 8.40 10.55
C LYS A 3 -4.48 8.55 11.37
N ILE A 4 -4.56 8.40 12.70
CA ILE A 4 -3.40 8.50 13.60
C ILE A 4 -2.56 7.22 13.46
N LEU A 5 -3.19 6.04 13.49
CA LEU A 5 -2.52 4.75 13.29
C LEU A 5 -1.76 4.70 11.95
N ILE A 6 -2.40 5.15 10.86
CA ILE A 6 -1.76 5.25 9.55
C ILE A 6 -0.57 6.19 9.60
N ARG A 7 -0.71 7.36 10.25
CA ARG A 7 0.36 8.36 10.35
C ARG A 7 1.56 7.85 11.15
N GLU A 8 1.31 7.16 12.26
CA GLU A 8 2.35 6.64 13.16
C GLU A 8 3.00 5.35 12.64
N VAL A 9 2.26 4.48 11.94
CA VAL A 9 2.79 3.18 11.50
C VAL A 9 3.32 3.22 10.07
N ILE A 10 2.67 3.98 9.19
CA ILE A 10 2.89 3.93 7.73
C ILE A 10 3.72 5.11 7.26
N TYR A 11 3.68 6.23 7.99
CA TYR A 11 4.43 7.44 7.66
C TYR A 11 5.62 7.69 8.60
N ASP A 12 5.85 6.87 9.63
CA ASP A 12 7.06 6.96 10.44
C ASP A 12 8.30 6.58 9.60
N PRO A 13 9.29 7.48 9.46
CA PRO A 13 10.47 7.25 8.64
C PRO A 13 11.33 6.06 9.06
N THR A 14 11.35 5.73 10.35
CA THR A 14 12.11 4.62 10.94
C THR A 14 11.47 3.29 10.57
N ILE A 15 10.15 3.20 10.67
CA ILE A 15 9.39 2.01 10.24
C ILE A 15 9.53 1.82 8.73
N ILE A 16 9.41 2.90 7.95
CA ILE A 16 9.61 2.86 6.49
C ILE A 16 11.01 2.34 6.15
N LYS A 17 12.07 2.87 6.78
CA LYS A 17 13.45 2.41 6.50
C LYS A 17 13.65 0.95 6.86
N THR A 18 13.10 0.51 7.99
CA THR A 18 13.18 -0.89 8.43
C THR A 18 12.46 -1.81 7.45
N TYR A 19 11.27 -1.42 7.01
CA TYR A 19 10.50 -2.16 6.01
C TYR A 19 11.18 -2.18 4.64
N GLN A 20 11.78 -1.06 4.22
CA GLN A 20 12.57 -0.96 3.00
C GLN A 20 13.82 -1.84 3.02
N ALA A 21 14.49 -1.92 4.17
CA ALA A 21 15.66 -2.77 4.37
C ALA A 21 15.32 -4.27 4.48
N ALA A 22 14.11 -4.59 4.97
CA ALA A 22 13.66 -5.98 5.11
C ALA A 22 13.31 -6.63 3.75
N LEU A 23 12.96 -5.82 2.75
CA LEU A 23 12.62 -6.32 1.42
C LEU A 23 13.84 -6.27 0.48
N PRO A 24 14.08 -7.33 -0.29
CA PRO A 24 15.26 -7.43 -1.13
C PRO A 24 15.19 -6.42 -2.30
N LYS A 25 16.35 -6.00 -2.80
CA LYS A 25 16.44 -4.95 -3.83
C LYS A 25 15.63 -5.26 -5.10
N ASN A 26 15.63 -6.52 -5.53
CA ASN A 26 14.88 -7.00 -6.69
C ASN A 26 13.35 -6.82 -6.54
N PHE A 27 12.82 -6.87 -5.32
CA PHE A 27 11.41 -6.59 -5.05
C PHE A 27 11.08 -5.13 -5.40
N TRP A 28 11.92 -4.20 -4.98
CA TRP A 28 11.73 -2.77 -5.27
C TRP A 28 11.87 -2.45 -6.75
N GLU A 29 12.86 -3.04 -7.41
CA GLU A 29 13.06 -2.90 -8.86
C GLU A 29 11.84 -3.40 -9.65
N SER A 30 11.33 -4.60 -9.31
CA SER A 30 10.15 -5.18 -9.97
C SER A 30 8.87 -4.38 -9.70
N THR A 31 8.70 -3.92 -8.45
CA THR A 31 7.55 -3.10 -8.05
C THR A 31 7.54 -1.77 -8.79
N ASN A 32 8.70 -1.10 -8.87
CA ASN A 32 8.84 0.16 -9.61
C ASN A 32 8.56 -0.03 -11.10
N ALA A 33 9.11 -1.08 -11.72
CA ALA A 33 8.86 -1.37 -13.13
C ALA A 33 7.36 -1.57 -13.43
N CYS A 34 6.65 -2.30 -12.56
CA CYS A 34 5.20 -2.49 -12.67
C CYS A 34 4.44 -1.15 -12.54
N LEU A 35 4.76 -0.34 -11.54
CA LEU A 35 4.13 0.98 -11.37
C LEU A 35 4.40 1.91 -12.56
N ASP A 36 5.62 1.88 -13.10
CA ASP A 36 6.00 2.67 -14.26
C ASP A 36 5.23 2.24 -15.52
N GLU A 37 5.06 0.94 -15.74
CA GLU A 37 4.24 0.41 -16.84
C GLU A 37 2.77 0.84 -16.71
N LEU A 38 2.21 0.79 -15.49
CA LEU A 38 0.83 1.22 -15.23
C LEU A 38 0.62 2.72 -15.48
N LYS A 39 1.59 3.56 -15.11
CA LYS A 39 1.58 5.00 -15.41
C LYS A 39 1.68 5.27 -16.91
N GLN A 40 2.57 4.58 -17.62
CA GLN A 40 2.70 4.70 -19.07
C GLN A 40 1.41 4.36 -19.80
N LYS A 41 0.68 3.34 -19.33
CA LYS A 41 -0.64 2.96 -19.82
C LYS A 41 -1.78 3.87 -19.34
N LYS A 42 -1.48 4.90 -18.53
CA LYS A 42 -2.45 5.82 -17.92
C LYS A 42 -3.53 5.11 -17.10
N LEU A 43 -3.19 3.97 -16.51
CA LEU A 43 -4.10 3.18 -15.68
C LEU A 43 -4.12 3.67 -14.22
N ILE A 44 -3.05 4.36 -13.81
CA ILE A 44 -2.91 4.99 -12.50
C ILE A 44 -2.32 6.40 -12.64
N ALA A 45 -2.48 7.21 -11.61
CA ALA A 45 -1.95 8.56 -11.53
C ALA A 45 -0.41 8.60 -11.65
N ASP A 46 0.11 9.60 -12.35
CA ASP A 46 1.55 9.81 -12.53
C ASP A 46 2.18 10.46 -11.29
N TRP A 47 2.23 9.68 -10.21
CA TRP A 47 2.84 10.06 -8.94
C TRP A 47 4.19 9.36 -8.76
N ASN A 48 5.00 9.87 -7.84
CA ASN A 48 6.23 9.18 -7.45
C ASN A 48 5.91 7.77 -6.93
N ASN A 49 6.65 6.76 -7.39
CA ASN A 49 6.42 5.35 -7.04
C ASN A 49 6.45 5.09 -5.53
N GLN A 50 7.22 5.87 -4.77
CA GLN A 50 7.22 5.78 -3.31
C GLN A 50 5.87 6.22 -2.70
N TYR A 51 5.21 7.24 -3.26
CA TYR A 51 3.88 7.66 -2.82
C TYR A 51 2.80 6.66 -3.22
N LEU A 52 2.87 6.12 -4.43
CA LEU A 52 1.98 5.06 -4.90
C LEU A 52 2.09 3.81 -4.00
N PHE A 53 3.33 3.38 -3.74
CA PHE A 53 3.61 2.26 -2.87
C PHE A 53 3.09 2.48 -1.45
N ARG A 54 3.34 3.65 -0.85
CA ARG A 54 2.81 4.00 0.48
C ARG A 54 1.28 3.98 0.51
N SER A 55 0.63 4.47 -0.55
CA SER A 55 -0.83 4.49 -0.64
C SER A 55 -1.40 3.06 -0.72
N LEU A 56 -0.83 2.21 -1.58
CA LEU A 56 -1.18 0.79 -1.70
C LEU A 56 -0.99 0.04 -0.38
N ASN A 57 0.18 0.20 0.24
CA ASN A 57 0.46 -0.44 1.52
C ASN A 57 -0.41 0.12 2.65
N SER A 58 -0.81 1.39 2.60
CA SER A 58 -1.68 1.95 3.63
C SER A 58 -3.03 1.26 3.70
N ALA A 59 -3.62 0.98 2.55
CA ALA A 59 -4.89 0.26 2.47
C ALA A 59 -4.76 -1.19 2.95
N LEU A 60 -3.70 -1.89 2.53
CA LEU A 60 -3.44 -3.28 2.90
C LEU A 60 -3.11 -3.43 4.39
N VAL A 61 -2.23 -2.58 4.93
CA VAL A 61 -1.82 -2.61 6.34
C VAL A 61 -2.99 -2.26 7.25
N VAL A 62 -3.82 -1.28 6.89
CA VAL A 62 -5.04 -0.96 7.66
C VAL A 62 -5.99 -2.16 7.67
N TYR A 63 -6.13 -2.84 6.55
CA TYR A 63 -6.95 -4.04 6.47
C TYR A 63 -6.40 -5.18 7.35
N ILE A 64 -5.10 -5.46 7.28
CA ILE A 64 -4.45 -6.50 8.09
C ILE A 64 -4.51 -6.15 9.59
N LEU A 65 -4.15 -4.91 9.96
CA LEU A 65 -4.20 -4.45 11.34
C LEU A 65 -5.61 -4.49 11.91
N ARG A 66 -6.63 -4.14 11.12
CA ARG A 66 -8.02 -4.28 11.56
C ARG A 66 -8.34 -5.74 11.88
N ASN A 67 -7.95 -6.68 11.04
CA ASN A 67 -8.24 -8.10 11.30
C ASN A 67 -7.44 -8.63 12.50
N TYR A 68 -6.19 -8.21 12.67
CA TYR A 68 -5.35 -8.62 13.80
C TYR A 68 -5.81 -8.01 15.13
N LEU A 69 -6.15 -6.72 15.16
CA LEU A 69 -6.54 -6.00 16.39
C LEU A 69 -7.97 -6.31 16.86
N PHE A 70 -8.86 -6.67 15.93
CA PHE A 70 -10.25 -6.99 16.26
C PHE A 70 -10.57 -8.50 16.18
N GLU A 71 -9.53 -9.34 16.08
CA GLU A 71 -9.62 -10.81 16.00
C GLU A 71 -10.64 -11.31 14.96
N THR A 72 -10.81 -10.56 13.87
CA THR A 72 -11.71 -10.97 12.79
C THR A 72 -10.95 -11.79 11.76
N HIS A 73 -11.55 -12.90 11.31
CA HIS A 73 -11.00 -13.66 10.19
C HIS A 73 -10.87 -12.78 8.94
N LEU A 74 -9.77 -12.96 8.20
CA LEU A 74 -9.56 -12.30 6.91
C LEU A 74 -10.63 -12.78 5.93
N ASP A 75 -11.61 -11.92 5.66
CA ASP A 75 -12.65 -12.16 4.67
C ASP A 75 -12.09 -11.87 3.26
N PRO A 76 -11.96 -12.87 2.37
CA PRO A 76 -11.41 -12.68 1.04
C PRO A 76 -12.17 -11.60 0.24
N HIS A 77 -13.49 -11.52 0.40
CA HIS A 77 -14.31 -10.53 -0.31
C HIS A 77 -14.00 -9.10 0.11
N ARG A 78 -13.62 -8.88 1.38
CA ARG A 78 -13.21 -7.56 1.86
C ARG A 78 -11.83 -7.15 1.39
N VAL A 79 -10.95 -8.12 1.09
CA VAL A 79 -9.67 -7.85 0.42
C VAL A 79 -9.95 -7.26 -0.96
N ASP A 80 -10.83 -7.89 -1.73
CA ASP A 80 -11.19 -7.42 -3.08
C ASP A 80 -11.79 -6.00 -3.05
N TYR A 81 -12.68 -5.70 -2.10
CA TYR A 81 -13.19 -4.34 -1.92
C TYR A 81 -12.10 -3.33 -1.56
N THR A 82 -11.13 -3.72 -0.73
CA THR A 82 -10.01 -2.85 -0.33
C THR A 82 -9.10 -2.57 -1.52
N ILE A 83 -8.80 -3.59 -2.33
CA ILE A 83 -8.04 -3.46 -3.58
C ILE A 83 -8.79 -2.53 -4.53
N LEU A 84 -10.08 -2.75 -4.75
CA LEU A 84 -10.89 -1.97 -5.69
C LEU A 84 -11.04 -0.50 -5.27
N ALA A 85 -11.19 -0.23 -3.98
CA ALA A 85 -11.19 1.12 -3.43
C ALA A 85 -9.84 1.81 -3.63
N THR A 86 -8.74 1.07 -3.45
CA THR A 86 -7.38 1.60 -3.65
C THR A 86 -7.11 1.88 -5.13
N VAL A 87 -7.50 0.98 -6.03
CA VAL A 87 -7.39 1.19 -7.48
C VAL A 87 -8.17 2.44 -7.90
N LYS A 88 -9.42 2.60 -7.44
CA LYS A 88 -10.22 3.82 -7.70
C LYS A 88 -9.55 5.09 -7.18
N ALA A 89 -8.92 5.05 -6.00
CA ALA A 89 -8.22 6.20 -5.44
C ALA A 89 -6.93 6.58 -6.20
N LEU A 90 -6.40 5.64 -6.99
CA LEU A 90 -5.20 5.83 -7.81
C LEU A 90 -5.51 6.09 -9.27
N GLN A 91 -6.78 6.07 -9.69
CA GLN A 91 -7.15 6.47 -11.04
C GLN A 91 -6.82 7.96 -11.26
N PRO A 92 -6.38 8.34 -12.48
CA PRO A 92 -6.05 9.73 -12.81
C PRO A 92 -7.24 10.68 -12.74
#